data_AF-A0A507E9P4-F1
#
_entry.id   AF-A0A507E9P4-F1
#
_cell.length_a   1.000
_cell.length_b   1.000
_cell.length_c   1.000
_cell.angle_alpha   90.00
_cell.angle_beta   90.00
_cell.angle_gamma   90.00
#
_symmetry.space_group_name_H-M   'P 1'
#
loop_
_entity.id
_entity.type
_entity.pdbx_description
1 polymer ?
#
loop_
_entity_poly.entity_id
_entity_poly.type
_entity_poly.pdbx_seq_one_letter_code
_entity_poly.pdbx_strand_id
1 'polypeptide(L)'
;MSIQQQQRQAPINAGDDEKKEYTCSVWSAFDKMQLCYTVIPQVKHYYRYGTFRDCSEARADFNFCLKMKGKNRVEAERMIKEREETRYDKKVNERPSRDIWELRTEPPRDFPPA
;
A
#
# COMPACT_ATOMS: atom_id res chain seq x y z
N MET A 1 -5.40 51.18 -21.64
CA MET A 1 -5.91 49.92 -21.07
C MET A 1 -5.79 48.84 -22.14
N SER A 2 -4.62 48.20 -22.21
CA SER A 2 -4.40 47.06 -23.11
C SER A 2 -4.05 45.84 -22.25
N ILE A 3 -4.91 44.85 -22.38
CA ILE A 3 -4.75 43.48 -21.91
C ILE A 3 -3.53 42.89 -22.62
N GLN A 4 -2.60 42.30 -21.87
CA GLN A 4 -1.83 41.12 -22.29
C GLN A 4 -1.47 40.32 -21.02
N GLN A 5 -2.26 39.27 -20.78
CA GLN A 5 -1.98 38.21 -19.84
C GLN A 5 -0.80 37.39 -20.37
N GLN A 6 0.40 37.59 -19.81
CA GLN A 6 1.49 36.65 -20.02
C GLN A 6 1.36 35.50 -19.02
N GLN A 7 0.94 34.35 -19.51
CA GLN A 7 0.95 33.08 -18.80
C GLN A 7 2.38 32.73 -18.36
N ARG A 8 2.60 32.52 -17.06
CA ARG A 8 3.68 31.68 -16.53
C ARG A 8 3.05 30.50 -15.82
N GLN A 9 2.71 29.47 -16.58
CA GLN A 9 2.58 28.13 -16.00
C GLN A 9 3.96 27.49 -16.11
N ALA A 10 4.68 27.42 -15.00
CA ALA A 10 5.85 26.56 -14.89
C ALA A 10 5.40 25.10 -15.02
N PRO A 11 6.15 24.21 -15.68
CA PRO A 11 5.84 22.80 -15.67
C PRO A 11 5.86 22.31 -14.22
N ILE A 12 4.77 21.64 -13.80
CA ILE A 12 4.77 20.80 -12.61
C ILE A 12 5.95 19.84 -12.76
N ASN A 13 6.96 19.98 -11.89
CA ASN A 13 8.22 19.24 -12.03
C ASN A 13 7.90 17.77 -12.28
N ALA A 14 8.35 17.31 -13.46
CA ALA A 14 8.45 15.91 -13.78
C ALA A 14 9.21 15.27 -12.64
N GLY A 15 8.59 14.29 -12.00
CA GLY A 15 9.17 13.58 -10.87
C GLY A 15 10.57 13.15 -11.24
N ASP A 16 11.52 13.69 -10.51
CA ASP A 16 12.77 13.07 -10.18
C ASP A 16 12.51 11.57 -9.98
N ASP A 17 12.93 10.77 -10.96
CA ASP A 17 13.09 9.32 -10.86
C ASP A 17 14.15 9.08 -9.78
N GLU A 18 13.77 9.30 -8.52
CA GLU A 18 14.55 8.95 -7.36
C GLU A 18 14.72 7.43 -7.44
N LYS A 19 15.88 7.00 -7.96
CA LYS A 19 16.34 5.62 -7.82
C LYS A 19 16.51 5.37 -6.33
N LYS A 20 15.42 5.02 -5.65
CA LYS A 20 15.44 4.55 -4.28
C LYS A 20 16.23 3.26 -4.30
N GLU A 21 17.45 3.32 -3.77
CA GLU A 21 18.28 2.15 -3.59
C GLU A 21 17.60 1.27 -2.54
N TYR A 22 16.76 0.35 -3.00
CA TYR A 22 16.02 -0.56 -2.17
C TYR A 22 16.96 -1.63 -1.62
N THR A 23 17.54 -1.32 -0.47
CA THR A 23 18.25 -2.30 0.35
C THR A 23 17.22 -3.12 1.11
N CYS A 24 16.73 -4.23 0.52
CA CYS A 24 15.94 -5.15 1.34
C CYS A 24 16.85 -5.93 2.29
N SER A 25 16.94 -5.47 3.54
CA SER A 25 17.60 -6.24 4.59
C SER A 25 16.73 -7.45 4.98
N VAL A 26 17.20 -8.65 4.63
CA VAL A 26 16.50 -9.93 4.90
C VAL A 26 16.18 -10.11 6.39
N TRP A 27 17.11 -9.73 7.27
CA TRP A 27 16.93 -9.82 8.72
C TRP A 27 15.76 -8.97 9.22
N SER A 28 15.63 -7.72 8.78
CA SER A 28 14.50 -6.89 9.22
C SER A 28 13.16 -7.40 8.68
N ALA A 29 13.14 -7.96 7.47
CA ALA A 29 11.94 -8.59 6.91
C ALA A 29 11.56 -9.86 7.69
N PHE A 30 12.56 -10.64 8.12
CA PHE A 30 12.36 -11.81 8.98
C PHE A 30 11.79 -11.41 10.35
N ASP A 31 12.37 -10.40 11.00
CA ASP A 31 11.90 -9.94 12.31
C ASP A 31 10.44 -9.48 12.24
N LYS A 32 10.06 -8.75 11.19
CA LYS A 32 8.66 -8.35 10.95
C LYS A 32 7.73 -9.55 10.81
N MET A 33 8.14 -10.56 10.03
CA MET A 33 7.38 -11.78 9.87
C MET A 33 7.22 -12.53 11.20
N GLN A 34 8.32 -12.74 11.93
CA GLN A 34 8.31 -13.43 13.23
C GLN A 34 7.42 -12.71 14.24
N LEU A 35 7.57 -11.39 14.38
CA LEU A 35 6.75 -10.58 15.29
C LEU A 35 5.25 -10.72 14.99
N CYS A 36 4.86 -10.85 13.72
CA CYS A 36 3.47 -11.09 13.37
C CYS A 36 2.93 -12.43 13.90
N TYR A 37 3.75 -13.49 13.85
CA TYR A 37 3.36 -14.83 14.32
C TYR A 37 3.53 -15.03 15.84
N THR A 38 4.12 -14.08 16.55
CA THR A 38 4.24 -14.20 18.01
C THR A 38 2.86 -14.30 18.69
N VAL A 39 2.80 -15.10 19.76
CA VAL A 39 1.54 -15.46 20.42
C VAL A 39 0.85 -14.24 21.04
N ILE A 40 1.60 -13.34 21.68
CA ILE A 40 1.03 -12.22 22.42
C ILE A 40 0.25 -11.26 21.49
N PRO A 41 0.82 -10.77 20.36
CA PRO A 41 0.07 -9.97 19.38
C PRO A 41 -1.11 -10.72 18.76
N GLN A 42 -0.97 -12.01 18.49
CA GLN A 42 -2.05 -12.82 17.90
C GLN A 42 -3.25 -12.96 18.84
N VAL A 43 -3.00 -13.24 20.12
CA VAL A 43 -4.07 -13.30 21.14
C VAL A 43 -4.73 -11.94 21.34
N LYS A 44 -3.95 -10.84 21.34
CA LYS A 44 -4.52 -9.48 21.42
C LYS A 44 -5.41 -9.15 20.22
N HIS A 45 -5.01 -9.54 19.02
CA HIS A 45 -5.81 -9.35 17.82
C HIS A 45 -7.09 -10.18 17.87
N TYR A 46 -6.97 -11.44 18.28
CA TYR A 46 -8.10 -12.34 18.45
C TYR A 46 -9.08 -11.83 19.50
N TYR A 47 -8.61 -11.31 20.63
CA TYR A 47 -9.46 -10.70 21.65
C TYR A 47 -10.27 -9.51 21.12
N ARG A 48 -9.67 -8.68 20.25
CA ARG A 48 -10.33 -7.47 19.73
C ARG A 48 -11.27 -7.74 18.55
N TYR A 49 -10.88 -8.63 17.64
CA TYR A 49 -11.56 -8.82 16.35
C TYR A 49 -12.13 -10.22 16.16
N GLY A 50 -11.95 -11.14 17.10
CA GLY A 50 -12.41 -12.54 17.02
C GLY A 50 -11.70 -13.38 15.96
N THR A 51 -10.64 -12.87 15.36
CA THR A 51 -9.90 -13.51 14.26
C THR A 51 -8.40 -13.42 14.49
N PHE A 52 -7.66 -14.41 14.01
CA PHE A 52 -6.20 -14.30 13.95
C PHE A 52 -5.80 -13.24 12.93
N ARG A 53 -4.71 -12.53 13.23
CA ARG A 53 -4.18 -11.51 12.33
C ARG A 53 -3.61 -12.19 11.09
N ASP A 54 -3.98 -11.69 9.90
CA ASP A 54 -3.35 -12.13 8.66
C ASP A 54 -1.89 -11.66 8.60
N CYS A 55 -0.97 -12.62 8.55
CA CYS A 55 0.49 -12.42 8.44
C CYS A 55 1.03 -12.75 7.04
N SER A 56 0.14 -12.92 6.06
CA SER A 56 0.50 -13.23 4.67
C SER A 56 1.39 -12.16 4.04
N GLU A 57 1.11 -10.88 4.29
CA GLU A 57 1.87 -9.74 3.75
C GLU A 57 3.32 -9.73 4.26
N ALA A 58 3.51 -9.87 5.58
CA ALA A 58 4.85 -9.89 6.17
C ALA A 58 5.68 -11.09 5.67
N ARG A 59 5.03 -12.25 5.47
CA ARG A 59 5.66 -13.43 4.87
C ARG A 59 6.00 -13.21 3.40
N ALA A 60 5.13 -12.55 2.63
CA ALA A 60 5.36 -12.23 1.23
C ALA A 60 6.56 -11.29 1.04
N ASP A 61 6.72 -10.33 1.95
CA ASP A 61 7.86 -9.42 1.97
C ASP A 61 9.17 -10.14 2.27
N PHE A 62 9.17 -11.02 3.28
CA PHE A 62 10.33 -11.85 3.57
C PHE A 62 10.73 -12.73 2.37
N ASN A 63 9.76 -13.42 1.76
CA ASN A 63 10.00 -14.25 0.58
C ASN A 63 10.52 -13.45 -0.62
N PHE A 64 10.04 -12.22 -0.80
CA PHE A 64 10.53 -11.35 -1.85
C PHE A 64 12.00 -11.00 -1.66
N CYS A 65 12.38 -10.61 -0.44
CA CYS A 65 13.75 -10.23 -0.13
C CYS A 65 14.72 -11.39 -0.23
N LEU A 66 14.30 -12.60 0.15
CA LEU A 66 15.06 -13.82 -0.10
C LEU A 66 15.27 -14.07 -1.60
N LYS A 67 14.21 -13.94 -2.40
CA LYS A 67 14.28 -14.13 -3.86
C LYS A 67 15.20 -13.11 -4.54
N MET A 68 15.23 -11.87 -4.04
CA MET A 68 16.07 -10.82 -4.63
C MET A 68 17.57 -11.07 -4.43
N LYS A 69 17.99 -11.68 -3.32
CA LYS A 69 19.41 -11.90 -3.02
C LYS A 69 20.14 -12.73 -4.08
N GLY A 70 19.44 -13.62 -4.78
CA GLY A 70 20.01 -14.49 -5.82
C GLY A 70 19.92 -13.94 -7.25
N LYS A 71 19.50 -12.69 -7.43
CA LYS A 71 19.19 -12.11 -8.75
C LYS A 71 20.20 -11.05 -9.15
N ASN A 72 20.37 -10.88 -10.47
CA ASN A 72 21.21 -9.81 -11.02
C ASN A 72 20.62 -8.45 -10.67
N ARG A 73 21.48 -7.43 -10.54
CA ARG A 73 21.05 -6.06 -10.15
C ARG A 73 19.92 -5.51 -11.02
N VAL A 74 20.01 -5.70 -12.34
CA VAL A 74 18.98 -5.25 -13.31
C VAL A 74 17.65 -5.99 -13.10
N GLU A 75 17.68 -7.29 -12.82
CA GLU A 75 16.47 -8.06 -12.55
C GLU A 75 15.85 -7.68 -11.20
N ALA A 76 16.68 -7.44 -10.19
CA ALA A 76 16.24 -6.98 -8.87
C ALA A 76 15.54 -5.61 -8.97
N GLU A 77 16.14 -4.65 -9.66
CA GLU A 77 15.55 -3.32 -9.93
C GLU A 77 14.17 -3.45 -10.60
N ARG A 78 14.05 -4.32 -11.61
CA ARG A 78 12.76 -4.56 -12.29
C ARG A 78 11.70 -5.15 -11.35
N MET A 79 12.06 -6.15 -10.55
CA MET A 79 11.13 -6.78 -9.60
C MET A 79 10.68 -5.81 -8.49
N ILE A 80 11.55 -4.89 -8.07
CA ILE A 80 11.20 -3.84 -7.11
C ILE A 80 10.17 -2.91 -7.72
N LYS A 81 10.43 -2.42 -8.93
CA LYS A 81 9.53 -1.53 -9.65
C LYS A 81 8.13 -2.14 -9.80
N GLU A 82 8.05 -3.37 -10.28
CA GLU A 82 6.77 -4.10 -10.45
C GLU A 82 6.00 -4.25 -9.12
N ARG A 83 6.73 -4.53 -8.02
CA ARG A 83 6.13 -4.60 -6.69
C ARG A 83 5.60 -3.25 -6.22
N GLU A 84 6.34 -2.18 -6.47
CA GLU A 84 5.93 -0.82 -6.08
C GLU A 84 4.71 -0.36 -6.87
N GLU A 85 4.68 -0.60 -8.18
CA GLU A 85 3.53 -0.36 -9.04
C GLU A 85 2.30 -1.11 -8.50
N THR A 86 2.43 -2.42 -8.24
CA THR A 86 1.35 -3.23 -7.68
C THR A 86 0.87 -2.71 -6.32
N ARG A 87 1.79 -2.29 -5.44
CA ARG A 87 1.45 -1.73 -4.12
C ARG A 87 0.78 -0.37 -4.22
N TYR A 88 1.26 0.46 -5.14
CA TYR A 88 0.67 1.77 -5.43
C TYR A 88 -0.75 1.59 -5.94
N ASP A 89 -0.96 0.70 -6.92
CA ASP A 89 -2.28 0.42 -7.49
C ASP A 89 -3.26 -0.08 -6.44
N LYS A 90 -2.87 -1.04 -5.60
CA LYS A 90 -3.69 -1.49 -4.47
C LYS A 90 -4.04 -0.35 -3.53
N LYS A 91 -3.03 0.42 -3.08
CA LYS A 91 -3.24 1.56 -2.17
C LYS A 91 -4.15 2.63 -2.78
N VAL A 92 -4.05 2.85 -4.08
CA VAL A 92 -4.84 3.84 -4.79
C VAL A 92 -6.27 3.36 -5.01
N ASN A 93 -6.47 2.09 -5.37
CA ASN A 93 -7.77 1.52 -5.67
C ASN A 93 -8.58 1.15 -4.42
N GLU A 94 -7.93 0.66 -3.36
CA GLU A 94 -8.59 0.25 -2.10
C GLU A 94 -8.87 1.45 -1.16
N ARG A 95 -8.57 2.67 -1.58
CA ARG A 95 -8.83 3.87 -0.77
C ARG A 95 -10.33 4.15 -0.68
N PRO A 96 -10.90 4.23 0.54
CA PRO A 96 -12.33 4.52 0.71
C PRO A 96 -12.72 5.91 0.18
N SER A 97 -11.75 6.82 0.04
CA SER A 97 -11.98 8.16 -0.51
C SER A 97 -12.29 8.19 -2.01
N ARG A 98 -12.13 7.08 -2.74
CA ARG A 98 -12.49 6.97 -4.15
C ARG A 98 -13.86 6.33 -4.37
N ASP A 99 -14.48 5.84 -3.31
CA ASP A 99 -15.80 5.22 -3.40
C ASP A 99 -16.87 6.31 -3.58
N ILE A 100 -17.63 6.21 -4.66
CA ILE A 100 -18.71 7.16 -4.97
C ILE A 100 -19.99 6.56 -4.41
N TRP A 101 -20.60 7.22 -3.44
CA TRP A 101 -21.87 6.79 -2.86
C TRP A 101 -22.94 6.67 -3.94
N GLU A 102 -23.57 5.50 -4.04
CA GLU A 102 -24.70 5.29 -4.93
C GLU A 102 -25.96 5.97 -4.36
N LEU A 103 -26.81 6.49 -5.25
CA LEU A 103 -28.05 7.13 -4.85
C LEU A 103 -29.00 6.07 -4.30
N ARG A 104 -29.40 6.21 -3.03
CA ARG A 104 -30.36 5.32 -2.39
C ARG A 104 -31.74 5.48 -3.05
N THR A 105 -32.31 4.38 -3.57
CA THR A 105 -33.66 4.35 -4.18
C THR A 105 -34.77 4.11 -3.16
N GLU A 106 -34.50 3.39 -2.07
CA GLU A 106 -35.50 3.04 -1.05
C GLU A 106 -35.09 3.51 0.36
N PRO A 107 -36.03 4.04 1.15
CA PRO A 107 -35.74 4.45 2.52
C PRO A 107 -35.30 3.26 3.40
N PRO A 108 -34.49 3.49 4.45
CA PRO A 108 -34.16 2.45 5.43
C PRO A 108 -35.42 1.85 6.06
N ARG A 109 -35.41 0.55 6.36
CA ARG A 109 -36.58 -0.20 6.84
C ARG A 109 -37.17 0.31 8.17
N ASP A 110 -36.37 1.00 8.99
CA ASP A 110 -36.74 1.46 10.34
C ASP A 110 -36.72 3.00 10.48
N PHE A 111 -37.00 3.74 9.39
CA PHE A 111 -37.01 5.20 9.40
C PHE A 111 -38.44 5.76 9.20
N PRO A 112 -38.96 6.62 10.10
CA PRO A 112 -38.44 7.00 11.42
C PRO A 112 -38.68 5.90 12.48
N PRO A 113 -37.76 5.73 13.45
CA PRO A 113 -38.02 4.86 14.59
C PRO A 113 -39.15 5.46 15.44
N ALA A 114 -40.07 4.60 15.90
CA ALA A 114 -41.18 4.97 16.77
C ALA A 114 -40.72 5.49 18.13
#